data_AF-A0A9E3NNT4-F1
#
_entry.id   AF-A0A9E3NNT4-F1
#
_cell.length_a   1.000
_cell.length_b   1.000
_cell.length_c   1.000
_cell.angle_alpha   90.00
_cell.angle_beta   90.00
_cell.angle_gamma   90.00
#
_symmetry.space_group_name_H-M   'P 1'
#
loop_
_entity.id
_entity.type
_entity.pdbx_description
1 polymer ?
#
loop_
_entity_poly.entity_id
_entity_poly.type
_entity_poly.pdbx_seq_one_letter_code
_entity_poly.pdbx_strand_id
1 'polypeptide(L)'
;MKRSLPLVSVAVLAGLGLVRRVRRARERKRLAGKTAFVGGASRGLGRAIARELAAQGCRVVICARHREGLEEVRAELAALGAEVYAEPCDLRNKEEVDAFVTNATDHLGPIDIVVTVAATLEVGPIETMSVRDFDDAIRAIFKTALHPALAVLPDMRARGSRAGRLRRGAGKPTLAFVTSVGGKIGVPHLAPYSAAKFAVVGLAEALRAEVHKDGVSVLTIVPGLMRTGSWVHATFKGDADREYAWFGSSATAPFVTIDADRAAQRIVRAIARGDEELVLTAPAKLAVRVHDLMPRAFAFAMSVFARLLPRAPEPFSAGARGREGLDIERRAASPGVRYVRERGHRAATRHHQL
;
A
#
# COMPACT_ATOMS: atom_id res chain seq x y z
N MET A 1 -38.54 -31.69 15.46
CA MET A 1 -37.57 -32.04 14.38
C MET A 1 -36.21 -31.44 14.71
N LYS A 2 -35.27 -32.23 15.25
CA LYS A 2 -33.87 -31.81 15.47
C LYS A 2 -33.15 -31.83 14.12
N ARG A 3 -32.79 -30.65 13.58
CA ARG A 3 -31.98 -30.53 12.35
C ARG A 3 -30.55 -30.98 12.66
N SER A 4 -30.23 -32.24 12.38
CA SER A 4 -28.86 -32.73 12.31
C SER A 4 -28.16 -31.97 11.17
N LEU A 5 -27.18 -31.11 11.49
CA LEU A 5 -26.20 -30.71 10.48
C LEU A 5 -25.57 -32.01 9.94
N PRO A 6 -25.61 -32.28 8.62
CA PRO A 6 -25.12 -33.55 8.11
C PRO A 6 -23.61 -33.64 8.38
N LEU A 7 -23.16 -34.75 8.98
CA LEU A 7 -21.76 -35.03 9.33
C LEU A 7 -20.75 -34.72 8.20
N VAL A 8 -21.20 -34.85 6.94
CA VAL A 8 -20.45 -34.47 5.73
C VAL A 8 -20.04 -32.99 5.73
N SER A 9 -20.90 -32.09 6.17
CA SER A 9 -20.58 -30.65 6.27
C SER A 9 -19.52 -30.36 7.32
N VAL A 10 -19.53 -31.09 8.44
CA VAL A 10 -18.52 -30.97 9.51
C VAL A 10 -17.16 -31.49 9.03
N ALA A 11 -17.13 -32.63 8.35
CA ALA A 11 -15.90 -33.21 7.78
C ALA A 11 -15.28 -32.31 6.70
N VAL A 12 -16.10 -31.73 5.80
CA VAL A 12 -15.63 -30.78 4.79
C VAL A 12 -15.08 -29.50 5.43
N LEU A 13 -15.76 -28.94 6.43
CA LEU A 13 -15.28 -27.76 7.15
C LEU A 13 -13.98 -28.05 7.93
N ALA A 14 -13.87 -29.22 8.56
CA ALA A 14 -12.66 -29.66 9.25
C ALA A 14 -11.49 -29.86 8.27
N GLY A 15 -11.73 -30.49 7.12
CA GLY A 15 -10.75 -30.66 6.05
C GLY A 15 -10.27 -29.33 5.48
N LEU A 16 -11.18 -28.40 5.18
CA LEU A 16 -10.85 -27.03 4.77
C LEU A 16 -10.05 -26.29 5.85
N GLY A 17 -10.39 -26.50 7.12
CA GLY A 17 -9.65 -25.97 8.27
C GLY A 17 -8.21 -26.47 8.33
N LEU A 18 -8.01 -27.79 8.15
CA LEU A 18 -6.68 -28.42 8.13
C LEU A 18 -5.84 -27.92 6.96
N VAL A 19 -6.39 -27.89 5.74
CA VAL A 19 -5.70 -27.37 4.55
C VAL A 19 -5.27 -25.93 4.75
N ARG A 20 -6.13 -25.08 5.34
CA ARG A 20 -5.80 -23.69 5.67
C ARG A 20 -4.67 -23.61 6.70
N ARG A 21 -4.68 -24.45 7.75
CA ARG A 21 -3.60 -24.49 8.76
C ARG A 21 -2.26 -24.91 8.14
N VAL A 22 -2.24 -25.97 7.34
CA VAL A 22 -1.03 -26.45 6.66
C VAL A 22 -0.47 -25.39 5.71
N ARG A 23 -1.33 -24.71 4.95
CA ARG A 23 -0.92 -23.59 4.08
C ARG A 23 -0.30 -22.45 4.88
N ARG A 24 -0.94 -22.01 5.97
CA ARG A 24 -0.41 -20.95 6.83
C ARG A 24 0.94 -21.33 7.45
N ALA A 25 1.09 -22.57 7.93
CA ALA A 25 2.35 -23.06 8.48
C ALA A 25 3.48 -23.03 7.44
N ARG A 26 3.18 -23.41 6.19
CA ARG A 26 4.14 -23.30 5.07
C ARG A 26 4.48 -21.85 4.73
N GLU A 27 3.49 -20.96 4.68
CA GLU A 27 3.70 -19.52 4.45
C GLU A 27 4.61 -18.93 5.55
N ARG A 28 4.32 -19.20 6.82
CA ARG A 28 5.16 -18.79 7.95
C ARG A 28 6.58 -19.32 7.85
N LYS A 29 6.75 -20.61 7.52
CA LYS A 29 8.07 -21.22 7.34
C LYS A 29 8.90 -20.55 6.24
N ARG A 30 8.26 -19.94 5.22
CA ARG A 30 8.96 -19.20 4.15
C ARG A 30 9.40 -17.79 4.56
N LEU A 31 8.80 -17.23 5.61
CA LEU A 31 9.02 -15.87 6.08
C LEU A 31 9.86 -15.79 7.36
N ALA A 32 9.73 -16.77 8.25
CA ALA A 32 10.41 -16.77 9.54
C ALA A 32 11.94 -16.63 9.38
N GLY A 33 12.54 -15.74 10.18
CA GLY A 33 13.96 -15.42 10.17
C GLY A 33 14.41 -14.47 9.05
N LYS A 34 13.55 -14.17 8.06
CA LYS A 34 13.87 -13.17 7.03
C LYS A 34 13.90 -11.76 7.59
N THR A 35 14.75 -10.91 7.03
CA THR A 35 14.75 -9.48 7.34
C THR A 35 13.83 -8.74 6.35
N ALA A 36 12.81 -8.07 6.85
CA ALA A 36 11.83 -7.37 6.04
C ALA A 36 11.85 -5.86 6.30
N PHE A 37 12.20 -5.09 5.27
CA PHE A 37 12.16 -3.64 5.27
C PHE A 37 10.77 -3.14 4.83
N VAL A 38 10.11 -2.37 5.69
CA VAL A 38 8.85 -1.68 5.40
C VAL A 38 9.05 -0.16 5.45
N GLY A 39 8.94 0.49 4.30
CA GLY A 39 8.98 1.95 4.18
C GLY A 39 7.62 2.60 4.43
N GLY A 40 7.58 3.69 5.19
CA GLY A 40 6.33 4.37 5.55
C GLY A 40 5.56 3.64 6.66
N ALA A 41 6.28 3.07 7.62
CA ALA A 41 5.71 2.13 8.59
C ALA A 41 5.10 2.77 9.85
N SER A 42 5.18 4.09 10.03
CA SER A 42 4.69 4.76 11.24
C SER A 42 3.17 4.75 11.40
N ARG A 43 2.40 4.49 10.33
CA ARG A 43 0.93 4.50 10.36
C ARG A 43 0.32 3.69 9.22
N GLY A 44 -1.00 3.53 9.26
CA GLY A 44 -1.79 3.00 8.16
C GLY A 44 -1.39 1.60 7.70
N LEU A 45 -1.37 1.40 6.38
CA LEU A 45 -1.05 0.12 5.78
C LEU A 45 0.40 -0.31 6.03
N GLY A 46 1.36 0.63 6.07
CA GLY A 46 2.76 0.32 6.32
C GLY A 46 2.95 -0.33 7.70
N ARG A 47 2.37 0.29 8.73
CA ARG A 47 2.35 -0.28 10.09
C ARG A 47 1.70 -1.66 10.14
N ALA A 48 0.52 -1.81 9.52
CA ALA A 48 -0.21 -3.08 9.49
C ALA A 48 0.61 -4.20 8.81
N ILE A 49 1.35 -3.88 7.74
CA ILE A 49 2.24 -4.82 7.05
C ILE A 49 3.43 -5.19 7.94
N ALA A 50 4.08 -4.21 8.58
CA ALA A 50 5.18 -4.46 9.51
C ALA A 50 4.76 -5.41 10.65
N ARG A 51 3.58 -5.17 11.22
CA ARG A 51 2.97 -6.00 12.26
C ARG A 51 2.69 -7.42 11.80
N GLU A 52 2.12 -7.59 10.60
CA GLU A 52 1.87 -8.93 10.05
C GLU A 52 3.18 -9.65 9.73
N LEU A 53 4.21 -8.98 9.22
CA LEU A 53 5.54 -9.58 8.98
C LEU A 53 6.20 -10.04 10.29
N ALA A 54 6.17 -9.21 11.33
CA ALA A 54 6.62 -9.57 12.67
C ALA A 54 5.88 -10.82 13.20
N ALA A 55 4.55 -10.85 13.05
CA ALA A 55 3.73 -12.00 13.46
C ALA A 55 4.05 -13.29 12.67
N GLN A 56 4.59 -13.18 11.44
CA GLN A 56 5.09 -14.31 10.67
C GLN A 56 6.54 -14.71 11.04
N GLY A 57 7.15 -14.03 12.01
CA GLY A 57 8.50 -14.31 12.52
C GLY A 57 9.63 -13.67 11.71
N CYS A 58 9.34 -12.61 10.95
CA CYS A 58 10.40 -11.81 10.31
C CYS A 58 11.07 -10.90 11.36
N ARG A 59 12.37 -10.63 11.13
CA ARG A 59 13.04 -9.45 11.69
C ARG A 59 12.60 -8.26 10.86
N VAL A 60 12.31 -7.12 11.48
CA VAL A 60 11.66 -6.01 10.78
C VAL A 60 12.54 -4.76 10.81
N VAL A 61 12.78 -4.22 9.62
CA VAL A 61 13.43 -2.92 9.42
C VAL A 61 12.31 -1.94 9.06
N ILE A 62 12.19 -0.83 9.80
CA ILE A 62 11.15 0.18 9.56
C ILE A 62 11.73 1.57 9.43
N CYS A 63 11.15 2.38 8.53
CA CYS A 63 11.43 3.81 8.48
C CYS A 63 10.17 4.64 8.22
N ALA A 64 10.26 5.88 8.67
CA ALA A 64 9.36 6.97 8.38
C ALA A 64 10.09 8.30 8.65
N ARG A 65 9.52 9.43 8.25
CA ARG A 65 10.16 10.74 8.46
C ARG A 65 10.09 11.20 9.93
N HIS A 66 9.02 10.84 10.63
CA HIS A 66 8.77 11.29 12.00
C HIS A 66 9.16 10.20 12.99
N ARG A 67 10.07 10.54 13.91
CA ARG A 67 10.62 9.60 14.89
C ARG A 67 9.58 9.08 15.86
N GLU A 68 8.72 9.94 16.41
CA GLU A 68 7.77 9.58 17.47
C GLU A 68 6.86 8.41 17.06
N GLY A 69 6.10 8.57 15.97
CA GLY A 69 5.24 7.48 15.47
C GLY A 69 6.01 6.25 14.98
N LEU A 70 7.31 6.38 14.67
CA LEU A 70 8.15 5.22 14.33
C LEU A 70 8.56 4.43 15.58
N GLU A 71 8.87 5.10 16.68
CA GLU A 71 9.21 4.48 17.97
C GLU A 71 8.03 3.73 18.59
N GLU A 72 6.80 4.28 18.47
CA GLU A 72 5.59 3.58 18.88
C GLU A 72 5.44 2.23 18.17
N VAL A 73 5.64 2.23 16.85
CA VAL A 73 5.57 1.02 16.04
C VAL A 73 6.71 0.07 16.40
N ARG A 74 7.93 0.57 16.63
CA ARG A 74 9.04 -0.26 17.12
C ARG A 74 8.68 -0.97 18.42
N ALA A 75 8.12 -0.25 19.39
CA ALA A 75 7.71 -0.81 20.68
C ALA A 75 6.60 -1.86 20.52
N GLU A 76 5.60 -1.61 19.67
CA GLU A 76 4.55 -2.57 19.36
C GLU A 76 5.13 -3.87 18.74
N LEU A 77 6.02 -3.75 17.76
CA LEU A 77 6.61 -4.90 17.09
C LEU A 77 7.53 -5.68 18.03
N ALA A 78 8.29 -4.99 18.90
CA ALA A 78 9.11 -5.62 19.94
C ALA A 78 8.25 -6.39 20.96
N ALA A 79 7.07 -5.87 21.33
CA ALA A 79 6.12 -6.56 22.21
C ALA A 79 5.54 -7.85 21.58
N LEU A 80 5.59 -7.99 20.25
CA LEU A 80 5.27 -9.23 19.54
C LEU A 80 6.46 -10.22 19.50
N GLY A 81 7.61 -9.86 20.09
CA GLY A 81 8.84 -10.66 20.12
C GLY A 81 9.67 -10.57 18.84
N ALA A 82 9.44 -9.58 17.98
CA ALA A 82 10.27 -9.38 16.79
C ALA A 82 11.54 -8.59 17.12
N GLU A 83 12.64 -8.92 16.43
CA GLU A 83 13.81 -8.04 16.36
C GLU A 83 13.50 -6.91 15.38
N VAL A 84 13.71 -5.66 15.82
CA VAL A 84 13.30 -4.47 15.07
C VAL A 84 14.43 -3.45 14.99
N TYR A 85 14.75 -3.03 13.77
CA TYR A 85 15.58 -1.85 13.51
C TYR A 85 14.66 -0.72 13.02
N ALA A 86 14.73 0.44 13.68
CA ALA A 86 13.93 1.59 13.33
C ALA A 86 14.82 2.84 13.25
N GLU A 87 14.80 3.52 12.12
CA GLU A 87 15.56 4.75 11.92
C GLU A 87 14.74 5.72 11.05
N PRO A 88 14.65 7.00 11.42
CA PRO A 88 14.05 8.01 10.56
C PRO A 88 14.82 8.14 9.25
N CYS A 89 14.11 8.10 8.13
CA CYS A 89 14.71 8.22 6.80
C CYS A 89 13.68 8.82 5.84
N ASP A 90 14.08 9.84 5.07
CA ASP A 90 13.30 10.33 3.95
C ASP A 90 13.61 9.52 2.69
N LEU A 91 12.70 8.61 2.34
CA LEU A 91 12.84 7.76 1.15
C LEU A 91 12.92 8.52 -0.19
N ARG A 92 12.64 9.83 -0.19
CA ARG A 92 12.79 10.71 -1.35
C ARG A 92 14.25 11.11 -1.59
N ASN A 93 15.11 10.98 -0.58
CA ASN A 93 16.53 11.26 -0.61
C ASN A 93 17.29 9.94 -0.83
N LYS A 94 18.10 9.87 -1.88
CA LYS A 94 18.79 8.62 -2.22
C LYS A 94 19.90 8.31 -1.23
N GLU A 95 20.65 9.32 -0.83
CA GLU A 95 21.80 9.22 0.06
C GLU A 95 21.36 8.77 1.46
N GLU A 96 20.23 9.30 1.97
CA GLU A 96 19.62 8.83 3.21
C GLU A 96 19.18 7.36 3.13
N VAL A 97 18.64 6.92 1.98
CA VAL A 97 18.22 5.53 1.79
C VAL A 97 19.42 4.59 1.75
N ASP A 98 20.49 4.96 1.07
CA ASP A 98 21.70 4.15 1.01
C ASP A 98 22.29 3.97 2.41
N ALA A 99 22.42 5.05 3.19
CA ALA A 99 22.90 5.00 4.58
C ALA A 99 21.98 4.15 5.47
N PHE A 100 20.66 4.33 5.37
CA PHE A 100 19.68 3.55 6.10
C PHE A 100 19.77 2.05 5.79
N VAL A 101 19.92 1.67 4.51
CA VAL A 101 20.03 0.26 4.10
C VAL A 101 21.32 -0.37 4.63
N THR A 102 22.44 0.34 4.60
CA THR A 102 23.71 -0.11 5.21
C THR A 102 23.52 -0.35 6.70
N ASN A 103 23.05 0.66 7.44
CA ASN A 103 22.87 0.56 8.89
C ASN A 103 21.92 -0.60 9.25
N ALA A 104 20.78 -0.71 8.55
CA ALA A 104 19.83 -1.79 8.79
C ALA A 104 20.43 -3.18 8.53
N THR A 105 21.28 -3.29 7.51
CA THR A 105 21.97 -4.54 7.17
C THR A 105 23.03 -4.90 8.19
N ASP A 106 23.74 -3.93 8.76
CA ASP A 106 24.71 -4.16 9.82
C ASP A 106 24.04 -4.66 11.12
N HIS A 107 22.82 -4.19 11.40
CA HIS A 107 22.08 -4.57 12.62
C HIS A 107 21.34 -5.91 12.49
N LEU A 108 20.59 -6.10 11.40
CA LEU A 108 19.69 -7.26 11.23
C LEU A 108 20.10 -8.18 10.07
N GLY A 109 21.27 -7.96 9.47
CA GLY A 109 21.72 -8.72 8.31
C GLY A 109 20.97 -8.38 7.01
N PRO A 110 21.24 -9.14 5.94
CA PRO A 110 20.75 -8.81 4.60
C PRO A 110 19.22 -8.70 4.50
N ILE A 111 18.73 -7.67 3.81
CA ILE A 111 17.29 -7.44 3.61
C ILE A 111 16.76 -8.45 2.58
N ASP A 112 15.80 -9.29 2.98
CA ASP A 112 15.18 -10.30 2.13
C ASP A 112 13.89 -9.81 1.47
N ILE A 113 13.17 -8.89 2.12
CA ILE A 113 11.87 -8.39 1.66
C ILE A 113 11.91 -6.87 1.77
N VAL A 114 11.55 -6.17 0.70
CA VAL A 114 11.28 -4.74 0.74
C VAL A 114 9.82 -4.50 0.41
N VAL A 115 9.13 -3.73 1.25
CA VAL A 115 7.76 -3.28 1.00
C VAL A 115 7.71 -1.76 1.03
N THR A 116 7.40 -1.14 -0.10
CA THR A 116 7.30 0.33 -0.21
C THR A 116 5.84 0.75 -0.17
N VAL A 117 5.46 1.52 0.86
CA VAL A 117 4.06 1.89 1.18
C VAL A 117 3.85 3.41 1.24
N ALA A 118 4.82 4.19 0.75
CA ALA A 118 4.73 5.64 0.77
C ALA A 118 3.79 6.18 -0.32
N ALA A 119 2.89 7.07 0.08
CA ALA A 119 2.07 7.85 -0.85
C ALA A 119 1.64 9.17 -0.21
N THR A 120 1.79 10.26 -0.96
CA THR A 120 0.90 11.43 -0.83
C THR A 120 -0.32 11.21 -1.71
N LEU A 121 -1.37 11.99 -1.48
CA LEU A 121 -2.58 11.93 -2.27
C LEU A 121 -3.11 13.35 -2.48
N GLU A 122 -3.01 13.86 -3.69
CA GLU A 122 -3.70 15.06 -4.14
C GLU A 122 -5.02 14.70 -4.83
N VAL A 123 -6.10 15.38 -4.44
CA VAL A 123 -7.46 15.19 -4.98
C VAL A 123 -8.02 16.52 -5.45
N GLY A 124 -8.46 16.59 -6.71
CA GLY A 124 -9.18 17.73 -7.23
C GLY A 124 -9.17 17.80 -8.77
N PRO A 125 -9.96 18.71 -9.36
CA PRO A 125 -10.08 18.83 -10.81
C PRO A 125 -8.75 19.15 -11.48
N ILE A 126 -8.56 18.69 -12.73
CA ILE A 126 -7.28 18.86 -13.45
C ILE A 126 -6.91 20.33 -13.63
N GLU A 127 -7.89 21.22 -13.85
CA GLU A 127 -7.69 22.67 -13.96
C GLU A 127 -7.10 23.33 -12.70
N THR A 128 -7.16 22.65 -11.54
CA THR A 128 -6.58 23.14 -10.28
C THR A 128 -5.14 22.65 -10.05
N MET A 129 -4.69 21.69 -10.86
CA MET A 129 -3.38 21.07 -10.73
C MET A 129 -2.30 21.88 -11.46
N SER A 130 -1.10 21.86 -10.92
CA SER A 130 0.11 22.48 -11.46
C SER A 130 1.15 21.40 -11.77
N VAL A 131 2.15 21.73 -12.60
CA VAL A 131 3.30 20.82 -12.86
C VAL A 131 3.97 20.39 -11.55
N ARG A 132 4.09 21.30 -10.59
CA ARG A 132 4.64 21.02 -9.27
C ARG A 132 3.90 19.89 -8.54
N ASP A 133 2.58 19.78 -8.70
CA ASP A 133 1.81 18.70 -8.07
C ASP A 133 2.19 17.33 -8.67
N PHE A 134 2.49 17.27 -9.96
CA PHE A 134 3.02 16.05 -10.59
C PHE A 134 4.43 15.73 -10.13
N ASP A 135 5.31 16.74 -10.04
CA ASP A 135 6.68 16.57 -9.53
C ASP A 135 6.69 16.07 -8.08
N ASP A 136 5.84 16.65 -7.24
CA ASP A 136 5.68 16.25 -5.83
C ASP A 136 5.12 14.82 -5.72
N ALA A 137 4.13 14.45 -6.53
CA ALA A 137 3.62 13.07 -6.59
C ALA A 137 4.70 12.07 -7.04
N ILE A 138 5.48 12.38 -8.08
CA ILE A 138 6.59 11.53 -8.54
C ILE A 138 7.65 11.39 -7.43
N ARG A 139 8.02 12.49 -6.78
CA ARG A 139 8.99 12.46 -5.69
C ARG A 139 8.47 11.66 -4.50
N ALA A 140 7.21 11.81 -4.11
CA ALA A 140 6.66 11.20 -2.90
C ALA A 140 6.14 9.76 -3.07
N ILE A 141 5.91 9.31 -4.31
CA ILE A 141 5.39 7.96 -4.61
C ILE A 141 6.42 7.13 -5.39
N PHE A 142 6.92 7.67 -6.51
CA PHE A 142 7.80 6.91 -7.38
C PHE A 142 9.22 6.82 -6.82
N LYS A 143 9.83 7.94 -6.40
CA LYS A 143 11.20 7.92 -5.85
C LYS A 143 11.30 7.09 -4.56
N THR A 144 10.27 7.15 -3.71
CA THR A 144 10.18 6.34 -2.48
C THR A 144 10.03 4.84 -2.75
N ALA A 145 9.64 4.44 -3.96
CA ALA A 145 9.67 3.05 -4.40
C ALA A 145 11.03 2.71 -5.05
N LEU A 146 11.53 3.61 -5.89
CA LEU A 146 12.76 3.46 -6.66
C LEU A 146 14.00 3.33 -5.78
N HIS A 147 14.22 4.26 -4.84
CA HIS A 147 15.47 4.30 -4.08
C HIS A 147 15.67 3.04 -3.22
N PRO A 148 14.69 2.60 -2.40
CA PRO A 148 14.84 1.36 -1.64
C PRO A 148 15.08 0.15 -2.53
N ALA A 149 14.38 0.06 -3.67
CA ALA A 149 14.54 -1.04 -4.59
C ALA A 149 15.96 -1.11 -5.15
N LEU A 150 16.50 0.02 -5.64
CA LEU A 150 17.85 0.07 -6.20
C LEU A 150 18.93 -0.15 -5.13
N ALA A 151 18.73 0.35 -3.90
CA ALA A 151 19.70 0.21 -2.82
C ALA A 151 19.90 -1.27 -2.40
N VAL A 152 18.83 -2.07 -2.34
CA VAL A 152 18.92 -3.49 -1.93
C VAL A 152 19.22 -4.44 -3.09
N LEU A 153 18.94 -4.03 -4.33
CA LEU A 153 18.91 -4.93 -5.48
C LEU A 153 20.25 -5.64 -5.75
N PRO A 154 21.43 -5.00 -5.67
CA PRO A 154 22.71 -5.67 -5.92
C PRO A 154 22.94 -6.89 -5.00
N ASP A 155 22.72 -6.72 -3.70
CA ASP A 155 22.83 -7.81 -2.72
C ASP A 155 21.77 -8.90 -2.96
N MET A 156 20.51 -8.51 -3.20
CA MET A 156 19.44 -9.46 -3.49
C MET A 156 19.76 -10.34 -4.71
N ARG A 157 20.32 -9.77 -5.79
CA ARG A 157 20.70 -10.51 -7.01
C ARG A 157 21.85 -11.47 -6.75
N ALA A 158 22.87 -11.02 -6.01
CA ALA A 158 24.02 -11.85 -5.63
C ALA A 158 23.61 -13.06 -4.80
N ARG A 159 22.70 -12.87 -3.83
CA ARG A 159 22.18 -13.95 -2.98
C ARG A 159 21.17 -14.84 -3.69
N GLY A 160 20.27 -14.27 -4.50
CA GLY A 160 19.24 -15.02 -5.23
C GLY A 160 19.85 -16.03 -6.21
N SER A 161 20.88 -15.62 -6.95
CA SER A 161 21.61 -16.48 -7.89
C SER A 161 22.26 -17.69 -7.21
N ARG A 162 22.73 -17.53 -5.97
CA ARG A 162 23.29 -18.61 -5.14
C ARG A 162 22.19 -19.53 -4.58
N ALA A 163 21.10 -18.95 -4.08
CA ALA A 163 20.00 -19.68 -3.48
C ALA A 163 19.22 -20.55 -4.48
N GLY A 164 19.03 -20.06 -5.72
CA GLY A 164 18.39 -20.81 -6.80
C GLY A 164 19.10 -22.11 -7.18
N ARG A 165 20.40 -22.23 -6.88
CA ARG A 165 21.21 -23.43 -7.13
C ARG A 165 21.23 -24.42 -5.96
N LEU A 166 21.08 -23.96 -4.70
CA LEU A 166 21.27 -24.79 -3.50
C LEU A 166 20.02 -25.03 -2.63
N ARG A 167 18.98 -24.20 -2.70
CA ARG A 167 17.87 -24.26 -1.70
C ARG A 167 16.50 -24.32 -2.35
N ARG A 168 16.07 -25.53 -2.73
CA ARG A 168 14.65 -25.82 -2.98
C ARG A 168 13.87 -25.71 -1.66
N GLY A 169 13.34 -24.52 -1.35
CA GLY A 169 12.42 -24.32 -0.22
C GLY A 169 12.60 -23.04 0.60
N ALA A 170 13.72 -22.31 0.46
CA ALA A 170 13.87 -20.97 1.04
C ALA A 170 13.14 -19.95 0.14
N GLY A 171 12.33 -19.06 0.72
CA GLY A 171 11.65 -18.02 -0.07
C GLY A 171 12.64 -17.10 -0.79
N LYS A 172 12.30 -16.63 -1.99
CA LYS A 172 13.13 -15.71 -2.79
C LYS A 172 13.24 -14.33 -2.12
N PRO A 173 14.34 -13.57 -2.32
CA PRO A 173 14.33 -12.14 -2.04
C PRO A 173 13.19 -11.48 -2.81
N THR A 174 12.45 -10.56 -2.20
CA THR A 174 11.21 -10.00 -2.78
C THR A 174 11.18 -8.49 -2.69
N LEU A 175 10.98 -7.84 -3.83
CA LEU A 175 10.59 -6.43 -3.92
C LEU A 175 9.06 -6.37 -4.05
N ALA A 176 8.38 -5.75 -3.09
CA ALA A 176 6.94 -5.60 -3.07
C ALA A 176 6.55 -4.12 -3.11
N PHE A 177 5.88 -3.72 -4.20
CA PHE A 177 5.52 -2.33 -4.44
C PHE A 177 4.03 -2.11 -4.20
N VAL A 178 3.68 -1.25 -3.23
CA VAL A 178 2.28 -0.84 -3.02
C VAL A 178 1.92 0.28 -3.99
N THR A 179 1.23 -0.10 -5.06
CA THR A 179 0.71 0.82 -6.08
C THR A 179 -0.71 1.26 -5.69
N SER A 180 -1.65 1.18 -6.63
CA SER A 180 -3.05 1.54 -6.48
C SER A 180 -3.81 1.08 -7.72
N VAL A 181 -5.12 0.93 -7.62
CA VAL A 181 -6.01 0.86 -8.79
C VAL A 181 -5.76 2.06 -9.71
N GLY A 182 -5.42 3.23 -9.15
CA GLY A 182 -5.02 4.42 -9.90
C GLY A 182 -3.70 4.28 -10.68
N GLY A 183 -2.94 3.20 -10.48
CA GLY A 183 -1.76 2.84 -11.30
C GLY A 183 -2.05 1.80 -12.38
N LYS A 184 -3.31 1.39 -12.53
CA LYS A 184 -3.79 0.49 -13.61
C LYS A 184 -4.85 1.17 -14.47
N ILE A 185 -5.59 2.13 -13.90
CA ILE A 185 -6.57 2.96 -14.59
C ILE A 185 -6.39 4.44 -14.22
N GLY A 186 -6.66 5.34 -15.17
CA GLY A 186 -6.72 6.78 -14.90
C GLY A 186 -8.00 7.13 -14.14
N VAL A 187 -7.87 7.71 -12.95
CA VAL A 187 -9.01 8.13 -12.13
C VAL A 187 -9.13 9.66 -12.19
N PRO A 188 -10.28 10.21 -12.65
CA PRO A 188 -10.55 11.64 -12.59
C PRO A 188 -10.33 12.17 -11.17
N HIS A 189 -9.82 13.40 -11.10
CA HIS A 189 -9.43 14.10 -9.89
C HIS A 189 -8.20 13.57 -9.14
N LEU A 190 -7.58 12.47 -9.63
CA LEU A 190 -6.37 11.90 -9.05
C LEU A 190 -5.21 11.88 -10.04
N ALA A 191 -5.18 12.80 -11.01
CA ALA A 191 -4.23 12.71 -12.14
C ALA A 191 -2.75 12.67 -11.73
N PRO A 192 -2.23 13.55 -10.84
CA PRO A 192 -0.84 13.47 -10.38
C PRO A 192 -0.52 12.13 -9.69
N TYR A 193 -1.42 11.72 -8.79
CA TYR A 193 -1.32 10.45 -8.08
C TYR A 193 -1.32 9.23 -9.01
N SER A 194 -2.26 9.20 -9.96
CA SER A 194 -2.37 8.13 -10.96
C SER A 194 -1.09 8.05 -11.78
N ALA A 195 -0.60 9.17 -12.34
CA ALA A 195 0.63 9.19 -13.12
C ALA A 195 1.82 8.60 -12.34
N ALA A 196 2.01 9.00 -11.09
CA ALA A 196 3.07 8.46 -10.25
C ALA A 196 2.88 6.97 -9.91
N LYS A 197 1.64 6.51 -9.69
CA LYS A 197 1.35 5.09 -9.42
C LYS A 197 1.52 4.21 -10.67
N PHE A 198 1.21 4.72 -11.87
CA PHE A 198 1.54 4.05 -13.13
C PHE A 198 3.07 3.91 -13.29
N ALA A 199 3.85 4.94 -12.95
CA ALA A 199 5.31 4.86 -13.00
C ALA A 199 5.88 3.75 -12.09
N VAL A 200 5.29 3.54 -10.90
CA VAL A 200 5.68 2.42 -10.01
C VAL A 200 5.28 1.07 -10.60
N VAL A 201 4.13 0.95 -11.28
CA VAL A 201 3.75 -0.28 -11.98
C VAL A 201 4.76 -0.59 -13.09
N GLY A 202 5.12 0.40 -13.90
CA GLY A 202 6.14 0.24 -14.95
C GLY A 202 7.50 -0.19 -14.39
N LEU A 203 7.94 0.43 -13.29
CA LEU A 203 9.16 0.02 -12.58
C LEU A 203 9.10 -1.44 -12.13
N ALA A 204 7.99 -1.86 -11.52
CA ALA A 204 7.83 -3.22 -11.04
C ALA A 204 7.83 -4.24 -12.19
N GLU A 205 7.19 -3.93 -13.31
CA GLU A 205 7.15 -4.79 -14.49
C GLU A 205 8.53 -4.92 -15.16
N ALA A 206 9.25 -3.82 -15.33
CA ALA A 206 10.62 -3.84 -15.86
C ALA A 206 11.57 -4.63 -14.94
N LEU A 207 11.59 -4.32 -13.65
CA LEU A 207 12.42 -5.03 -12.68
C LEU A 207 12.12 -6.53 -12.68
N ARG A 208 10.84 -6.93 -12.69
CA ARG A 208 10.43 -8.34 -12.70
C ARG A 208 11.08 -9.10 -13.86
N ALA A 209 11.04 -8.54 -15.06
CA ALA A 209 11.62 -9.16 -16.25
C ALA A 209 13.15 -9.31 -16.13
N GLU A 210 13.82 -8.28 -15.64
CA GLU A 210 15.30 -8.27 -15.57
C GLU A 210 15.87 -9.14 -14.46
N VAL A 211 15.23 -9.18 -13.28
CA VAL A 211 15.79 -9.82 -12.07
C VAL A 211 15.31 -11.26 -11.88
N HIS A 212 14.37 -11.74 -12.73
CA HIS A 212 13.86 -13.10 -12.65
C HIS A 212 14.96 -14.15 -12.72
N LYS A 213 15.92 -13.95 -13.64
CA LYS A 213 17.10 -14.82 -13.82
C LYS A 213 17.99 -14.89 -12.58
N ASP A 214 17.97 -13.85 -11.76
CA ASP A 214 18.78 -13.73 -10.54
C ASP A 214 18.04 -14.29 -9.31
N GLY A 215 16.85 -14.87 -9.49
CA GLY A 215 16.09 -15.49 -8.40
C GLY A 215 15.42 -14.50 -7.45
N VAL A 216 15.26 -13.23 -7.85
CA VAL A 216 14.53 -12.19 -7.10
C VAL A 216 13.08 -12.14 -7.58
N SER A 217 12.14 -12.04 -6.65
CA SER A 217 10.71 -11.90 -6.93
C SER A 217 10.29 -10.43 -6.89
N VAL A 218 9.35 -10.06 -7.76
CA VAL A 218 8.76 -8.71 -7.77
C VAL A 218 7.24 -8.81 -7.72
N LEU A 219 6.65 -8.27 -6.66
CA LEU A 219 5.22 -8.26 -6.40
C LEU A 219 4.65 -6.84 -6.58
N THR A 220 3.73 -6.69 -7.53
CA THR A 220 2.92 -5.47 -7.69
C THR A 220 1.64 -5.60 -6.86
N ILE A 221 1.48 -4.78 -5.83
CA ILE A 221 0.29 -4.78 -4.99
C ILE A 221 -0.61 -3.64 -5.46
N VAL A 222 -1.86 -3.95 -5.84
CA VAL A 222 -2.83 -3.00 -6.39
C VAL A 222 -4.03 -2.88 -5.42
N PRO A 223 -3.96 -1.97 -4.43
CA PRO A 223 -5.11 -1.65 -3.60
C PRO A 223 -6.19 -0.90 -4.37
N GLY A 224 -7.46 -1.22 -4.11
CA GLY A 224 -8.55 -0.27 -4.33
C GLY A 224 -8.66 0.69 -3.15
N LEU A 225 -9.85 1.26 -2.94
CA LEU A 225 -10.10 2.10 -1.76
C LEU A 225 -9.92 1.29 -0.46
N MET A 226 -9.34 1.93 0.55
CA MET A 226 -9.01 1.30 1.82
C MET A 226 -9.54 2.10 3.00
N ARG A 227 -10.07 1.39 4.01
CA ARG A 227 -10.45 1.96 5.30
C ARG A 227 -9.24 2.05 6.21
N THR A 228 -8.32 2.94 5.86
CA THR A 228 -7.13 3.27 6.65
C THR A 228 -7.29 4.56 7.45
N GLY A 229 -8.19 5.46 7.04
CA GLY A 229 -8.23 6.85 7.53
C GLY A 229 -7.34 7.82 6.77
N SER A 230 -6.65 7.39 5.71
CA SER A 230 -5.60 8.20 5.07
C SER A 230 -6.10 9.47 4.35
N TRP A 231 -7.40 9.60 4.09
CA TRP A 231 -7.97 10.80 3.48
C TRP A 231 -7.81 12.05 4.36
N VAL A 232 -7.56 11.91 5.67
CA VAL A 232 -7.25 13.06 6.53
C VAL A 232 -5.87 13.66 6.25
N HIS A 233 -4.94 12.90 5.64
CA HIS A 233 -3.62 13.37 5.20
C HIS A 233 -3.56 13.65 3.69
N ALA A 234 -4.71 13.63 3.01
CA ALA A 234 -4.80 13.97 1.60
C ALA A 234 -4.96 15.48 1.42
N THR A 235 -4.44 15.98 0.31
CA THR A 235 -4.53 17.40 -0.07
C THR A 235 -5.65 17.57 -1.08
N PHE A 236 -6.63 18.42 -0.77
CA PHE A 236 -7.80 18.66 -1.62
C PHE A 236 -7.73 20.04 -2.28
N LYS A 237 -7.95 20.11 -3.60
CA LYS A 237 -7.93 21.33 -4.42
C LYS A 237 -9.27 21.58 -5.12
N GLY A 238 -9.53 22.83 -5.49
CA GLY A 238 -10.84 23.25 -5.99
C GLY A 238 -11.85 23.43 -4.86
N ASP A 239 -13.06 22.87 -5.00
CA ASP A 239 -14.03 22.81 -3.90
C ASP A 239 -13.61 21.74 -2.88
N ALA A 240 -12.60 22.07 -2.07
CA ALA A 240 -11.95 21.11 -1.18
C ALA A 240 -12.92 20.42 -0.21
N ASP A 241 -14.00 21.09 0.22
CA ASP A 241 -15.00 20.50 1.12
C ASP A 241 -15.80 19.41 0.40
N ARG A 242 -16.24 19.67 -0.85
CA ARG A 242 -16.93 18.66 -1.67
C ARG A 242 -15.99 17.55 -2.11
N GLU A 243 -14.75 17.87 -2.48
CA GLU A 243 -13.71 16.90 -2.83
C GLU A 243 -13.44 15.94 -1.67
N TYR A 244 -13.24 16.49 -0.47
CA TYR A 244 -13.08 15.72 0.75
C TYR A 244 -14.32 14.84 1.02
N ALA A 245 -15.53 15.39 0.89
CA ALA A 245 -16.76 14.68 1.19
C ALA A 245 -16.97 13.46 0.27
N TRP A 246 -16.81 13.60 -1.05
CA TRP A 246 -17.01 12.46 -1.96
C TRP A 246 -15.91 11.42 -1.80
N PHE A 247 -14.65 11.86 -1.70
CA PHE A 247 -13.51 10.96 -1.63
C PHE A 247 -13.51 10.19 -0.31
N GLY A 248 -13.66 10.90 0.81
CA GLY A 248 -13.75 10.31 2.14
C GLY A 248 -14.96 9.38 2.30
N SER A 249 -16.12 9.73 1.72
CA SER A 249 -17.30 8.85 1.72
C SER A 249 -17.03 7.56 0.95
N SER A 250 -16.36 7.66 -0.20
CA SER A 250 -15.99 6.50 -1.00
C SER A 250 -14.97 5.61 -0.28
N ALA A 251 -13.99 6.23 0.41
CA ALA A 251 -12.95 5.54 1.17
C ALA A 251 -13.45 4.90 2.48
N THR A 252 -14.68 5.22 2.91
CA THR A 252 -15.33 4.62 4.09
C THR A 252 -16.47 3.66 3.74
N ALA A 253 -16.90 3.61 2.48
CA ALA A 253 -18.05 2.82 2.04
C ALA A 253 -17.83 1.30 2.23
N PRO A 254 -18.80 0.58 2.84
CA PRO A 254 -18.73 -0.87 2.94
C PRO A 254 -18.79 -1.52 1.54
N PHE A 255 -18.23 -2.72 1.41
CA PHE A 255 -18.15 -3.51 0.16
C PHE A 255 -17.27 -2.94 -0.96
N VAL A 256 -17.03 -1.62 -0.97
CA VAL A 256 -16.09 -0.95 -1.88
C VAL A 256 -14.66 -1.04 -1.35
N THR A 257 -14.53 -1.00 -0.03
CA THR A 257 -13.24 -0.82 0.66
C THR A 257 -12.74 -2.10 1.31
N ILE A 258 -11.43 -2.16 1.57
CA ILE A 258 -10.79 -3.18 2.40
C ILE A 258 -10.17 -2.56 3.65
N ASP A 259 -10.22 -3.28 4.78
CA ASP A 259 -9.52 -2.90 6.02
C ASP A 259 -8.00 -3.12 5.90
N ALA A 260 -7.20 -2.28 6.55
CA ALA A 260 -5.74 -2.30 6.45
C ALA A 260 -5.12 -3.60 6.98
N ASP A 261 -5.63 -4.16 8.08
CA ASP A 261 -5.12 -5.43 8.63
C ASP A 261 -5.42 -6.58 7.67
N ARG A 262 -6.62 -6.57 7.09
CA ARG A 262 -6.99 -7.58 6.10
C ARG A 262 -6.17 -7.46 4.82
N ALA A 263 -5.83 -6.24 4.41
CA ALA A 263 -4.93 -5.99 3.28
C ALA A 263 -3.51 -6.49 3.59
N ALA A 264 -2.95 -6.13 4.75
CA ALA A 264 -1.64 -6.57 5.22
C ALA A 264 -1.52 -8.10 5.23
N GLN A 265 -2.50 -8.81 5.81
CA GLN A 265 -2.54 -10.28 5.78
C GLN A 265 -2.50 -10.86 4.37
N ARG A 266 -3.16 -10.23 3.40
CA ARG A 266 -3.18 -10.71 2.02
C ARG A 266 -1.86 -10.42 1.30
N ILE A 267 -1.28 -9.25 1.56
CA ILE A 267 0.02 -8.83 1.04
C ILE A 267 1.12 -9.77 1.53
N VAL A 268 1.21 -9.99 2.84
CA VAL A 268 2.25 -10.86 3.42
C VAL A 268 2.12 -12.30 2.93
N ARG A 269 0.90 -12.81 2.77
CA ARG A 269 0.69 -14.13 2.13
C ARG A 269 1.09 -14.16 0.66
N ALA A 270 0.85 -13.08 -0.09
CA ALA A 270 1.29 -13.00 -1.48
C ALA A 270 2.82 -12.98 -1.59
N ILE A 271 3.51 -12.26 -0.70
CA ILE A 271 4.96 -12.31 -0.55
C ILE A 271 5.43 -13.74 -0.26
N ALA A 272 4.83 -14.42 0.73
CA ALA A 272 5.19 -15.79 1.08
C ALA A 272 4.97 -16.81 -0.07
N ARG A 273 3.97 -16.58 -0.92
CA ARG A 273 3.69 -17.42 -2.09
C ARG A 273 4.60 -17.12 -3.27
N GLY A 274 5.17 -15.91 -3.34
CA GLY A 274 5.90 -15.43 -4.51
C GLY A 274 4.96 -15.01 -5.63
N ASP A 275 3.79 -14.46 -5.29
CA ASP A 275 2.85 -13.93 -6.28
C ASP A 275 3.49 -12.72 -7.00
N GLU A 276 3.18 -12.53 -8.27
CA GLU A 276 3.72 -11.40 -9.06
C GLU A 276 2.83 -10.16 -9.03
N GLU A 277 1.51 -10.36 -8.87
CA GLU A 277 0.54 -9.29 -8.75
C GLU A 277 -0.57 -9.65 -7.74
N LEU A 278 -0.99 -8.66 -6.96
CA LEU A 278 -2.10 -8.77 -6.02
C LEU A 278 -3.05 -7.58 -6.13
N VAL A 279 -4.18 -7.77 -6.82
CA VAL A 279 -5.31 -6.84 -6.74
C VAL A 279 -6.17 -7.15 -5.51
N LEU A 280 -6.30 -6.19 -4.59
CA LEU A 280 -6.90 -6.45 -3.28
C LEU A 280 -8.43 -6.54 -3.35
N THR A 281 -9.11 -5.50 -3.80
CA THR A 281 -10.58 -5.40 -3.71
C THR A 281 -11.27 -6.01 -4.93
N ALA A 282 -12.43 -6.64 -4.74
CA ALA A 282 -13.22 -7.17 -5.86
C ALA A 282 -13.66 -6.10 -6.87
N PRO A 283 -14.10 -4.90 -6.45
CA PRO A 283 -14.36 -3.79 -7.37
C PRO A 283 -13.14 -3.40 -8.21
N ALA A 284 -11.95 -3.28 -7.61
CA ALA A 284 -10.73 -2.99 -8.37
C ALA A 284 -10.40 -4.09 -9.39
N LYS A 285 -10.57 -5.37 -9.04
CA LYS A 285 -10.39 -6.48 -9.99
C LYS A 285 -11.31 -6.36 -11.20
N LEU A 286 -12.58 -6.02 -10.95
CA LEU A 286 -13.55 -5.84 -12.02
C LEU A 286 -13.18 -4.64 -12.89
N ALA A 287 -12.87 -3.49 -12.27
CA ALA A 287 -12.51 -2.27 -12.98
C ALA A 287 -11.28 -2.45 -13.88
N VAL A 288 -10.21 -3.08 -13.36
CA VAL A 288 -9.00 -3.39 -14.16
C VAL A 288 -9.35 -4.32 -15.33
N ARG A 289 -10.10 -5.40 -15.09
CA ARG A 289 -10.50 -6.32 -16.19
C ARG A 289 -11.37 -5.65 -17.25
N VAL A 290 -12.31 -4.80 -16.86
CA VAL A 290 -13.17 -4.08 -17.81
C VAL A 290 -12.36 -3.07 -18.59
N HIS A 291 -11.43 -2.36 -17.95
CA HIS A 291 -10.49 -1.48 -18.63
C HIS A 291 -9.65 -2.22 -19.67
N ASP A 292 -9.10 -3.39 -19.31
CA ASP A 292 -8.24 -4.17 -20.19
C ASP A 292 -9.00 -4.79 -21.39
N LEU A 293 -10.25 -5.22 -21.17
CA LEU A 293 -11.08 -5.85 -22.21
C LEU A 293 -11.84 -4.83 -23.07
N MET A 294 -12.25 -3.70 -22.49
CA MET A 294 -13.16 -2.74 -23.10
C MET A 294 -12.70 -1.28 -22.84
N PRO A 295 -11.50 -0.88 -23.27
CA PRO A 295 -10.91 0.41 -22.90
C PRO A 295 -11.75 1.62 -23.34
N ARG A 296 -12.40 1.54 -24.52
CA ARG A 296 -13.28 2.61 -25.02
C ARG A 296 -14.55 2.78 -24.18
N ALA A 297 -15.21 1.67 -23.83
CA ALA A 297 -16.41 1.70 -23.00
C ALA A 297 -16.07 2.15 -21.57
N PHE A 298 -14.93 1.70 -21.04
CA PHE A 298 -14.42 2.15 -19.76
C PHE A 298 -14.13 3.66 -19.77
N ALA A 299 -13.45 4.18 -20.80
CA ALA A 299 -13.18 5.61 -20.93
C ALA A 299 -14.47 6.44 -21.01
N PHE A 300 -15.48 5.97 -21.75
CA PHE A 300 -16.80 6.60 -21.76
C PHE A 300 -17.44 6.62 -20.37
N ALA A 301 -17.46 5.49 -19.65
CA ALA A 301 -17.99 5.43 -18.29
C ALA A 301 -17.25 6.39 -17.33
N MET A 302 -15.92 6.49 -17.45
CA MET A 302 -15.11 7.44 -16.67
C MET A 302 -15.42 8.90 -17.03
N SER A 303 -15.73 9.20 -18.29
CA SER A 303 -16.18 10.55 -18.69
C SER A 303 -17.53 10.93 -18.08
N VAL A 304 -18.45 9.97 -17.94
CA VAL A 304 -19.73 10.18 -17.28
C VAL A 304 -19.51 10.35 -15.77
N PHE A 305 -18.68 9.51 -15.16
CA PHE A 305 -18.30 9.64 -13.75
C PHE A 305 -17.66 11.00 -13.44
N ALA A 306 -16.76 11.48 -14.30
CA ALA A 306 -16.13 12.80 -14.14
C ALA A 306 -17.15 13.95 -14.11
N ARG A 307 -18.28 13.85 -14.81
CA ARG A 307 -19.35 14.87 -14.78
C ARG A 307 -20.10 14.93 -13.45
N LEU A 308 -20.03 13.88 -12.64
CA LEU A 308 -20.65 13.79 -11.32
C LEU A 308 -19.73 14.30 -10.19
N LEU A 309 -18.44 14.50 -10.48
CA LEU A 309 -17.48 15.00 -9.51
C LEU A 309 -17.59 16.53 -9.34
N PRO A 310 -17.10 17.08 -8.23
CA PRO A 310 -17.13 18.52 -8.01
C PRO A 310 -16.42 19.28 -9.14
N ARG A 311 -16.89 20.48 -9.48
CA ARG A 311 -16.19 21.33 -10.46
C ARG A 311 -15.29 22.31 -9.71
N ALA A 312 -14.24 22.78 -10.37
CA ALA A 312 -13.48 23.90 -9.83
C ALA A 312 -14.40 25.14 -9.69
N PRO A 313 -14.38 25.85 -8.55
CA PRO A 313 -15.10 27.11 -8.42
C PRO A 313 -14.45 28.18 -9.31
N GLU A 314 -15.26 28.98 -10.00
CA GLU A 314 -14.80 30.11 -10.82
C GLU A 314 -14.75 31.41 -9.98
N PRO A 315 -13.68 32.24 -10.11
CA PRO A 315 -12.47 31.98 -10.89
C PRO A 315 -11.56 30.97 -10.20
N PHE A 316 -11.01 30.02 -10.96
CA PHE A 316 -10.02 29.08 -10.44
C PHE A 316 -8.59 29.60 -10.61
N SER A 317 -7.69 29.15 -9.73
CA SER A 317 -6.26 29.42 -9.82
C SER A 317 -5.50 28.10 -9.94
N ALA A 318 -4.90 27.86 -11.10
CA ALA A 318 -3.99 26.74 -11.29
C ALA A 318 -2.84 26.85 -10.28
N GLY A 319 -2.60 25.79 -9.50
CA GLY A 319 -1.57 25.82 -8.45
C GLY A 319 -2.02 26.46 -7.13
N ALA A 320 -3.32 26.76 -6.96
CA ALA A 320 -3.87 27.07 -5.64
C ALA A 320 -3.44 26.02 -4.61
N ARG A 321 -3.08 26.48 -3.40
CA ARG A 321 -2.72 25.57 -2.30
C ARG A 321 -3.95 24.76 -1.92
N GLY A 322 -3.79 23.44 -1.92
CA GLY A 322 -4.84 22.56 -1.42
C GLY A 322 -4.96 22.65 0.11
N ARG A 323 -6.08 22.17 0.63
CA ARG A 323 -6.31 22.02 2.07
C ARG A 323 -6.13 20.56 2.46
N GLU A 324 -5.42 20.32 3.56
CA GLU A 324 -5.30 18.97 4.11
C GLU A 324 -6.63 18.51 4.70
N GLY A 325 -6.97 17.22 4.53
CA GLY A 325 -8.23 16.66 5.00
C GLY A 325 -8.51 16.89 6.48
N LEU A 326 -7.47 16.84 7.32
CA LEU A 326 -7.57 17.09 8.76
C LEU A 326 -8.00 18.54 9.06
N ASP A 327 -7.48 19.51 8.31
CA ASP A 327 -7.88 20.91 8.44
C ASP A 327 -9.33 21.13 7.99
N ILE A 328 -9.76 20.42 6.95
CA ILE A 328 -11.15 20.45 6.47
C ILE A 328 -12.09 19.90 7.56
N GLU A 329 -11.76 18.75 8.18
CA GLU A 329 -12.56 18.18 9.27
C GLU A 329 -12.66 19.08 10.49
N ARG A 330 -11.59 19.81 10.84
CA ARG A 330 -11.54 20.72 11.99
C ARG A 330 -12.39 21.97 11.77
N ARG A 331 -12.47 22.48 10.55
CA ARG A 331 -13.09 23.77 10.22
C ARG A 331 -14.51 23.66 9.67
N ALA A 332 -14.87 22.56 9.00
CA ALA A 332 -16.12 22.47 8.24
C ALA A 332 -17.25 21.76 9.02
N ALA A 333 -18.41 22.41 9.09
CA ALA A 333 -19.65 21.89 9.67
C ALA A 333 -20.58 21.21 8.63
N SER A 334 -20.13 21.05 7.38
CA SER A 334 -20.99 20.55 6.30
C SER A 334 -21.48 19.12 6.61
N PRO A 335 -22.73 18.76 6.25
CA PRO A 335 -23.26 17.42 6.54
C PRO A 335 -22.41 16.29 5.96
N GLY A 336 -21.82 16.49 4.76
CA GLY A 336 -20.95 15.52 4.11
C GLY A 336 -19.64 15.29 4.87
N VAL A 337 -18.97 16.37 5.32
CA VAL A 337 -17.74 16.26 6.11
C VAL A 337 -18.02 15.58 7.46
N ARG A 338 -19.13 15.93 8.14
CA ARG A 338 -19.55 15.27 9.39
C ARG A 338 -19.80 13.77 9.21
N TYR A 339 -20.48 13.38 8.13
CA TYR A 339 -20.72 11.98 7.81
C TYR A 339 -19.43 11.17 7.63
N VAL A 340 -18.46 11.71 6.87
CA VAL A 340 -17.15 11.07 6.69
C VAL A 340 -16.42 10.95 8.02
N ARG A 341 -16.41 12.01 8.83
CA ARG A 341 -15.78 12.04 10.16
C ARG A 341 -16.31 10.92 11.05
N GLU A 342 -17.62 10.84 11.24
CA GLU A 342 -18.27 9.87 12.13
C GLU A 342 -18.03 8.40 11.73
N ARG A 343 -18.02 8.11 10.43
CA ARG A 343 -17.79 6.74 9.94
C ARG A 343 -16.31 6.38 9.81
N GLY A 344 -15.48 7.38 9.56
CA GLY A 344 -14.09 7.23 9.19
C GLY A 344 -13.11 7.26 10.36
N HIS A 345 -13.39 8.03 11.42
CA HIS A 345 -12.50 8.22 12.57
C HIS A 345 -12.13 6.92 13.27
N ARG A 346 -13.07 5.97 13.43
CA ARG A 346 -12.74 4.66 14.03
C ARG A 346 -11.62 3.94 13.30
N ALA A 347 -11.60 3.98 11.96
CA ALA A 347 -10.53 3.39 11.18
C ALA A 347 -9.25 4.24 11.26
N ALA A 348 -9.39 5.56 11.21
CA ALA A 348 -8.27 6.50 11.31
C ALA A 348 -7.51 6.36 12.64
N THR A 349 -8.22 6.35 13.78
CA THR A 349 -7.65 6.12 15.11
C THR A 349 -7.01 4.73 15.21
N ARG A 350 -7.72 3.67 14.79
CA ARG A 350 -7.19 2.30 14.82
C ARG A 350 -5.87 2.16 14.07
N HIS A 351 -5.70 2.92 13.00
CA HIS A 351 -4.53 2.85 12.11
C HIS A 351 -3.57 4.03 12.28
N HIS A 352 -3.61 4.74 13.42
CA HIS A 352 -2.75 5.89 13.80
C HIS A 352 -2.65 6.97 12.71
N GLN A 353 -3.79 7.34 12.14
CA GLN A 353 -3.91 8.50 11.26
C GLN A 353 -4.31 9.78 12.02
N LEU A 354 -4.80 9.67 13.26
CA LEU A 354 -5.26 10.78 14.08
C LEU A 354 -4.50 10.85 15.38
#